data_AF-A0A5E7E4P8-F1
#
_entry.id   AF-A0A5E7E4P8-F1
#
_cell.length_a   1.000
_cell.length_b   1.000
_cell.length_c   1.000
_cell.angle_alpha   90.00
_cell.angle_beta   90.00
_cell.angle_gamma   90.00
#
_symmetry.space_group_name_H-M   'P 1'
#
loop_
_entity.id
_entity.type
_entity.pdbx_description
1 polymer ?
#
loop_
_entity_poly.entity_id
_entity_poly.type
_entity_poly.pdbx_seq_one_letter_code
_entity_poly.pdbx_strand_id
1 'polypeptide(L)'
;MTEKFTRFDVTDYLQTPLDMSAYLKACKEEDSGDGNLTRLGLKDVMHTISSRIQHDPIFAQALRIEAATLFRNGEPEVARRLMQLLTKALRHQAARGLFTYRH
;
A
#
# COMPACT_ATOMS: atom_id res chain seq x y z
N MET A 1 30.16 -13.44 18.01
CA MET A 1 29.10 -12.47 17.74
C MET A 1 27.94 -13.23 17.14
N THR A 2 26.82 -13.37 17.84
CA THR A 2 25.62 -14.05 17.33
C THR A 2 24.73 -13.03 16.65
N GLU A 3 25.04 -12.74 15.39
CA GLU A 3 24.21 -11.86 14.56
C GLU A 3 22.87 -12.58 14.29
N LYS A 4 21.78 -11.99 14.77
CA LYS A 4 20.42 -12.48 14.49
C LYS A 4 19.97 -11.87 13.17
N PHE A 5 20.03 -12.65 12.10
CA PHE A 5 19.43 -12.26 10.83
C PHE A 5 17.90 -12.31 10.96
N THR A 6 17.25 -11.15 10.87
CA THR A 6 15.80 -11.06 10.77
C THR A 6 15.38 -11.31 9.33
N ARG A 7 14.20 -11.90 9.13
CA ARG A 7 13.62 -12.06 7.80
C ARG A 7 13.33 -10.66 7.24
N PHE A 8 13.78 -10.40 6.02
CA PHE A 8 13.47 -9.15 5.32
C PHE A 8 11.96 -9.02 5.15
N ASP A 9 11.41 -7.91 5.62
CA ASP A 9 10.01 -7.53 5.44
C ASP A 9 9.97 -6.15 4.79
N VAL A 10 9.40 -6.08 3.58
CA VAL A 10 9.37 -4.84 2.81
C VAL A 10 8.49 -3.77 3.47
N THR A 11 7.55 -4.16 4.34
CA THR A 11 6.61 -3.23 4.98
C THR A 11 7.30 -2.31 5.99
N ASP A 12 8.49 -2.67 6.47
CA ASP A 12 9.36 -1.84 7.31
C ASP A 12 9.86 -0.58 6.58
N TYR A 13 10.01 -0.70 5.25
CA TYR A 13 10.54 0.35 4.38
C TYR A 13 9.46 1.16 3.66
N LEU A 14 8.22 0.68 3.61
CA LEU A 14 7.10 1.38 2.96
C LEU A 14 6.52 2.49 3.85
N GLN A 15 7.30 3.54 4.07
CA GLN A 15 7.00 4.57 5.06
C GLN A 15 6.17 5.73 4.55
N THR A 16 6.27 6.07 3.28
CA THR A 16 5.51 7.18 2.71
C THR A 16 4.62 6.69 1.57
N PRO A 17 3.57 7.44 1.22
CA PRO A 17 2.80 7.17 0.02
C PRO A 17 3.68 7.13 -1.25
N LEU A 18 4.73 7.95 -1.28
CA LEU A 18 5.72 7.97 -2.37
C LEU A 18 6.54 6.68 -2.41
N ASP A 19 6.97 6.14 -1.26
CA ASP A 19 7.66 4.85 -1.23
C ASP A 19 6.76 3.73 -1.78
N MET A 20 5.46 3.77 -1.49
CA MET A 20 4.50 2.81 -2.02
C MET A 20 4.30 2.94 -3.53
N SER A 21 4.23 4.17 -4.06
CA SER A 21 4.08 4.38 -5.50
C SER A 21 5.34 3.95 -6.25
N ALA A 22 6.52 4.34 -5.75
CA ALA A 22 7.82 3.95 -6.29
C ALA A 22 8.02 2.43 -6.26
N TYR A 23 7.67 1.78 -5.14
CA TYR A 23 7.77 0.33 -4.99
C TYR A 23 6.86 -0.41 -5.98
N LEU A 24 5.60 0.00 -6.13
CA LEU A 24 4.70 -0.61 -7.12
C LEU A 24 5.18 -0.42 -8.56
N LYS A 25 5.85 0.70 -8.83
CA LYS A 25 6.46 0.97 -10.13
C LYS A 25 7.62 0.01 -10.40
N ALA A 26 8.55 -0.11 -9.44
CA ALA A 26 9.65 -1.07 -9.51
C ALA A 26 9.15 -2.50 -9.70
N CYS A 27 8.14 -2.93 -8.92
CA CYS A 27 7.54 -4.26 -9.09
C CYS A 27 6.92 -4.48 -10.47
N LYS A 28 6.43 -3.44 -11.13
CA LYS A 28 5.87 -3.53 -12.50
C LYS A 28 7.00 -3.60 -13.53
N GLU A 29 8.06 -2.83 -13.35
CA GLU A 29 9.21 -2.77 -14.28
C GLU A 29 10.05 -4.06 -14.22
N GLU A 30 10.19 -4.66 -13.04
CA GLU A 30 10.96 -5.89 -12.82
C GLU A 30 10.11 -7.18 -12.99
N ASP A 31 8.81 -7.06 -13.23
CA ASP A 31 7.96 -8.24 -13.41
C ASP A 31 8.36 -8.98 -14.69
N SER A 32 8.64 -10.29 -14.58
CA SER A 32 8.97 -11.14 -15.74
C SER A 32 7.83 -11.27 -16.76
N GLY A 33 6.66 -10.70 -16.50
CA GLY A 33 5.44 -10.81 -17.33
C GLY A 33 4.43 -11.83 -16.81
N ASP A 34 4.83 -12.66 -15.84
CA ASP A 34 3.95 -13.65 -15.19
C ASP A 34 3.01 -12.99 -14.15
N GLY A 35 3.25 -11.73 -13.79
CA GLY A 35 2.40 -10.94 -12.90
C GLY A 35 2.57 -11.26 -11.41
N ASN A 36 3.47 -12.19 -11.06
CA ASN A 36 3.71 -12.59 -9.67
C ASN A 36 4.33 -11.46 -8.84
N LEU A 37 5.30 -10.73 -9.38
CA LEU A 37 5.98 -9.66 -8.66
C LEU A 37 5.02 -8.48 -8.44
N THR A 38 4.25 -8.14 -9.47
CA THR A 38 3.20 -7.15 -9.38
C THR A 38 2.15 -7.53 -8.32
N ARG A 39 1.71 -8.80 -8.27
CA ARG A 39 0.76 -9.27 -7.25
C ARG A 39 1.34 -9.23 -5.84
N LEU A 40 2.61 -9.59 -5.69
CA LEU A 40 3.30 -9.54 -4.41
C LEU A 40 3.38 -8.09 -3.91
N GLY A 41 3.86 -7.16 -4.75
CA GLY A 41 3.95 -5.76 -4.38
C GLY A 41 2.61 -5.13 -4.01
N LEU A 42 1.54 -5.47 -4.73
CA LEU A 42 0.18 -5.04 -4.37
C LEU A 42 -0.28 -5.59 -3.02
N LYS A 43 0.09 -6.82 -2.67
CA LYS A 43 -0.24 -7.43 -1.38
C LYS A 43 0.50 -6.73 -0.24
N ASP A 44 1.79 -6.45 -0.42
CA ASP A 44 2.62 -5.80 0.58
C ASP A 44 2.14 -4.36 0.84
N VAL A 45 1.90 -3.58 -0.22
CA VAL A 45 1.34 -2.23 -0.08
C VAL A 45 -0.05 -2.26 0.58
N MET A 46 -0.90 -3.22 0.21
CA MET A 46 -2.22 -3.35 0.86
C MET A 46 -2.11 -3.66 2.34
N HIS A 47 -1.14 -4.49 2.75
CA HIS A 47 -0.88 -4.80 4.15
C HIS A 47 -0.45 -3.53 4.90
N THR A 48 0.52 -2.80 4.37
CA THR A 48 1.03 -1.56 4.99
C THR A 48 -0.06 -0.50 5.10
N ILE A 49 -0.85 -0.28 4.05
CA ILE A 49 -1.98 0.66 4.08
C ILE A 49 -2.97 0.24 5.17
N SER A 50 -3.38 -1.04 5.20
CA SER A 50 -4.36 -1.57 6.16
C SER A 50 -3.90 -1.49 7.61
N SER A 51 -2.59 -1.62 7.86
CA SER A 51 -2.00 -1.45 9.19
C SER A 51 -2.03 0.02 9.62
N ARG A 52 -1.61 0.93 8.74
CA ARG A 52 -1.44 2.36 9.07
C ARG A 52 -2.73 3.12 9.20
N ILE A 53 -3.68 2.88 8.30
CA ILE A 53 -5.00 3.56 8.29
C ILE A 53 -5.79 3.37 9.60
N GLN A 54 -5.53 2.29 10.35
CA GLN A 54 -6.14 2.08 11.67
C GLN A 54 -5.66 3.09 12.71
N HIS A 55 -4.45 3.63 12.57
CA HIS A 55 -3.80 4.50 13.55
C HIS A 55 -3.54 5.92 13.04
N ASP A 56 -3.49 6.13 11.73
CA ASP A 56 -3.19 7.42 11.12
C ASP A 56 -4.19 7.80 10.00
N PRO A 57 -5.18 8.67 10.29
CA PRO A 57 -6.09 9.17 9.27
C PRO A 57 -5.42 10.15 8.29
N ILE A 58 -4.31 10.80 8.67
CA ILE A 58 -3.58 11.75 7.81
C ILE A 58 -2.91 10.98 6.66
N PHE A 59 -2.41 9.78 6.95
CA PHE A 59 -1.85 8.87 5.94
C PHE A 59 -2.79 8.63 4.76
N ALA A 60 -4.09 8.39 5.03
CA ALA A 60 -5.07 8.16 3.97
C ALA A 60 -5.24 9.39 3.07
N GLN A 61 -5.19 10.59 3.64
CA GLN A 61 -5.25 11.84 2.87
C GLN A 61 -3.97 12.03 2.05
N ALA A 62 -2.79 11.79 2.62
CA ALA A 62 -1.52 11.87 1.92
C ALA A 62 -1.47 10.90 0.72
N LEU A 63 -2.00 9.69 0.86
CA LEU A 63 -2.06 8.70 -0.21
C LEU A 63 -2.98 9.14 -1.37
N ARG A 64 -4.08 9.84 -1.07
CA ARG A 64 -4.95 10.44 -2.10
C ARG A 64 -4.25 11.56 -2.86
N ILE A 65 -3.47 12.39 -2.16
CA ILE A 65 -2.69 13.47 -2.76
C ILE A 65 -1.63 12.88 -3.71
N GLU A 66 -0.91 11.86 -3.25
CA GLU A 66 0.08 11.16 -4.07
C GLU A 66 -0.56 10.55 -5.32
N ALA A 67 -1.69 9.86 -5.19
CA ALA A 67 -2.41 9.33 -6.33
C ALA A 67 -2.84 10.44 -7.32
N ALA A 68 -3.28 11.60 -6.84
CA ALA A 68 -3.60 12.74 -7.69
C ALA A 68 -2.37 13.30 -8.42
N THR A 69 -1.21 13.30 -7.76
CA THR A 69 0.08 13.66 -8.38
C THR A 69 0.47 12.68 -9.47
N LEU A 70 0.35 11.37 -9.24
CA LEU A 70 0.61 10.35 -10.26
C LEU A 70 -0.30 10.48 -11.48
N PHE A 71 -1.58 10.82 -11.28
CA PHE A 71 -2.48 11.13 -12.40
C PHE A 71 -1.98 12.32 -13.23
N ARG A 72 -1.51 13.39 -12.59
CA ARG A 72 -0.94 14.56 -13.28
C ARG A 72 0.37 14.25 -13.99
N ASN A 73 1.19 13.36 -13.42
CA ASN A 73 2.49 12.97 -13.97
C ASN A 73 2.40 11.94 -15.11
N GLY A 74 1.19 11.51 -15.49
CA GLY A 74 0.99 10.56 -16.58
C GLY A 74 1.15 9.09 -16.17
N GLU A 75 1.04 8.79 -14.87
CA GLU A 75 1.10 7.42 -14.32
C GLU A 75 -0.28 6.94 -13.81
N PRO A 76 -1.35 6.98 -14.64
CA PRO A 76 -2.72 6.73 -14.20
C PRO A 76 -2.96 5.30 -13.76
N GLU A 77 -2.14 4.34 -14.19
CA GLU A 77 -2.26 2.94 -13.79
C GLU A 77 -1.83 2.72 -12.34
N VAL A 78 -0.69 3.28 -11.93
CA VAL A 78 -0.19 3.21 -10.54
C VAL A 78 -1.14 3.97 -9.62
N ALA A 79 -1.59 5.16 -10.05
CA ALA A 79 -2.58 5.94 -9.34
C ALA A 79 -3.89 5.17 -9.09
N ARG A 80 -4.42 4.48 -10.13
CA ARG A 80 -5.62 3.64 -10.02
C ARG A 80 -5.42 2.49 -9.03
N ARG A 81 -4.29 1.79 -9.10
CA ARG A 81 -3.97 0.69 -8.17
C ARG A 81 -3.92 1.19 -6.72
N LEU A 82 -3.22 2.29 -6.45
CA LEU A 82 -3.16 2.88 -5.11
C LEU A 82 -4.55 3.26 -4.57
N MET A 83 -5.38 3.92 -5.39
CA MET A 83 -6.74 4.28 -5.00
C MET A 83 -7.63 3.05 -4.72
N GLN A 84 -7.47 1.98 -5.51
CA GLN A 84 -8.19 0.72 -5.29
C GLN A 84 -7.77 0.07 -3.97
N LEU A 85 -6.46 0.02 -3.68
CA LEU A 85 -5.94 -0.52 -2.42
C LEU A 85 -6.44 0.28 -1.23
N LEU A 86 -6.38 1.61 -1.29
CA LEU A 86 -6.89 2.49 -0.24
C LEU A 86 -8.39 2.29 -0.01
N THR A 87 -9.19 2.26 -1.07
CA THR A 87 -10.64 2.04 -0.98
C THR A 87 -10.97 0.70 -0.34
N LYS A 88 -10.22 -0.35 -0.70
CA LYS A 88 -10.38 -1.69 -0.13
C LYS A 88 -10.02 -1.71 1.36
N ALA A 89 -8.92 -1.07 1.75
CA ALA A 89 -8.51 -0.94 3.15
C ALA A 89 -9.54 -0.17 3.99
N LEU A 90 -10.02 0.97 3.50
CA LEU A 90 -11.07 1.77 4.14
C LEU A 90 -12.36 0.97 4.35
N ARG A 91 -12.81 0.24 3.32
CA ARG A 91 -14.01 -0.61 3.42
C ARG A 91 -13.82 -1.69 4.49
N HIS A 92 -12.65 -2.31 4.54
CA HIS A 92 -12.33 -3.32 5.54
C HIS A 92 -12.31 -2.74 6.95
N GLN A 93 -11.75 -1.55 7.15
CA GLN A 93 -11.78 -0.84 8.44
C GLN A 93 -13.20 -0.47 8.86
N ALA A 94 -14.01 0.09 7.96
CA ALA A 94 -15.40 0.44 8.25
C ALA A 94 -16.22 -0.81 8.63
N ALA A 95 -16.03 -1.92 7.92
CA ALA A 95 -16.66 -3.20 8.27
C ALA A 95 -16.25 -3.63 9.68
N ARG A 96 -14.96 -3.61 10.03
CA ARG A 96 -14.47 -3.95 11.38
C ARG A 96 -15.09 -3.06 12.46
N GLY A 97 -15.15 -1.75 12.23
CA GLY A 97 -15.77 -0.80 13.16
C GLY A 97 -17.25 -1.07 13.42
N LEU A 98 -18.00 -1.51 12.40
CA LEU A 98 -19.41 -1.88 12.55
C LEU A 98 -19.62 -3.16 13.38
N PHE A 99 -18.66 -4.09 13.36
CA PHE A 99 -18.74 -5.32 14.17
C PHE A 99 -18.24 -5.14 15.61
N THR A 100 -17.37 -4.15 15.89
CA THR A 100 -16.83 -3.91 17.24
C THR A 100 -17.78 -3.15 18.17
N TYR A 101 -18.89 -2.58 17.67
CA TYR A 101 -19.88 -1.84 18.47
C TYR A 101 -21.17 -2.64 18.77
N ARG A 102 -21.17 -3.95 18.54
CA ARG A 102 -22.28 -4.84 18.88
C ARG A 102 -21.91 -5.72 20.08
N HIS A 103 -21.83 -5.12 21.26
CA HIS A 103 -21.89 -5.83 22.54
C HIS A 103 -22.44 -4.91 23.64
#